data_AF-A0A1Q7C833-F1
#
_entry.id   AF-A0A1Q7C833-F1
#
_cell.length_a   1.000
_cell.length_b   1.000
_cell.length_c   1.000
_cell.angle_alpha   90.00
_cell.angle_beta   90.00
_cell.angle_gamma   90.00
#
_symmetry.space_group_name_H-M   'P 1'
#
loop_
_entity.id
_entity.type
_entity.pdbx_description
1 polymer ?
#
loop_
_entity_poly.entity_id
_entity_poly.type
_entity_poly.pdbx_seq_one_letter_code
_entity_poly.pdbx_strand_id
1 'polypeptide(L)'
;MFATLYTAPARAQRSMRTRFVYENAHEAHLMATAQVNYYRSCDLQLIGDQAGLAAYAKGWKKGRLAAVLLMEGADPIETPSQLGAWTDRGVRIIGPAWGATRYSGGTGAPGGLTELGHQLLKAMRRKHVILDLSHMADQAVADAFATWRGPIMASHSNAREIVPGDRQLTSDSVAEIARRGGMVGVSFYGHHLRASGTTSAS
;
A
#
# COMPACT_ATOMS: atom_id res chain seq x y z
N MET A 1 -12.55 -5.20 -0.24
CA MET A 1 -11.87 -4.35 0.76
C MET A 1 -10.42 -4.80 0.88
N PHE A 2 -9.56 -4.00 1.50
CA PHE A 2 -8.19 -4.39 1.81
C PHE A 2 -8.06 -4.73 3.30
N ALA A 3 -7.38 -5.82 3.61
CA ALA A 3 -6.88 -6.12 4.94
C ALA A 3 -5.44 -5.61 4.98
N THR A 4 -5.25 -4.44 5.57
CA THR A 4 -4.00 -3.68 5.47
C THR A 4 -3.03 -4.07 6.58
N LEU A 5 -1.83 -4.47 6.17
CA LEU A 5 -0.67 -4.63 7.05
C LEU A 5 0.06 -3.30 7.10
N TYR A 6 0.11 -2.67 8.28
CA TYR A 6 0.84 -1.44 8.49
C TYR A 6 1.62 -1.49 9.81
N THR A 7 2.90 -1.13 9.77
CA THR A 7 3.74 -1.05 10.96
C THR A 7 4.32 0.35 11.07
N ALA A 8 4.21 0.95 12.26
CA ALA A 8 4.72 2.29 12.50
C ALA A 8 6.21 2.24 12.84
N PRO A 9 7.09 3.03 12.19
CA PRO A 9 8.47 3.17 12.64
C PRO A 9 8.53 3.95 13.96
N ALA A 10 9.58 3.76 14.76
CA ALA A 10 9.79 4.49 16.02
C ALA A 10 9.74 6.01 15.86
N ARG A 11 10.23 6.55 14.73
CA ARG A 11 10.13 7.99 14.41
C ARG A 11 8.69 8.51 14.30
N ALA A 12 7.71 7.64 14.03
CA ALA A 12 6.29 7.98 13.93
C ALA A 12 5.53 7.82 15.25
N GLN A 13 6.19 7.41 16.34
CA GLN A 13 5.56 7.13 17.63
C GLN A 13 4.71 8.31 18.14
N ARG A 14 5.27 9.52 18.09
CA ARG A 14 4.60 10.75 18.57
C ARG A 14 3.42 11.14 17.68
N SER A 15 3.61 11.15 16.36
CA SER A 15 2.57 11.57 15.42
C SER A 15 1.40 10.59 15.38
N MET A 16 1.67 9.29 15.52
CA MET A 16 0.64 8.23 15.48
C MET A 16 0.04 7.88 16.85
N ARG A 17 0.57 8.46 17.94
CA ARG A 17 0.11 8.21 19.32
C ARG A 17 0.04 6.70 19.66
N THR A 18 1.00 5.92 19.17
CA THR A 18 1.08 4.47 19.40
C THR A 18 2.36 4.12 20.16
N ARG A 19 2.33 3.03 20.93
CA ARG A 19 3.53 2.42 21.53
C ARG A 19 4.03 1.21 20.74
N PHE A 20 3.25 0.73 19.77
CA PHE A 20 3.60 -0.40 18.91
C PHE A 20 4.35 0.14 17.70
N VAL A 21 5.66 0.24 17.83
CA VAL A 21 6.57 0.72 16.79
C VAL A 21 7.71 -0.27 16.57
N TYR A 22 8.32 -0.23 15.39
CA TYR A 22 9.56 -0.96 15.10
C TYR A 22 10.76 -0.01 15.02
N GLU A 23 11.94 -0.52 15.38
CA GLU A 23 13.23 0.16 15.23
C GLU A 23 14.04 -0.40 14.05
N ASN A 24 13.78 -1.66 13.67
CA ASN A 24 14.45 -2.33 12.57
C ASN A 24 13.49 -3.16 11.70
N ALA A 25 13.99 -3.64 10.57
CA ALA A 25 13.22 -4.42 9.61
C ALA A 25 12.67 -5.74 10.18
N HIS A 26 13.41 -6.36 11.10
CA HIS A 26 13.01 -7.62 11.70
C HIS A 26 11.80 -7.44 12.63
N GLU A 27 11.79 -6.39 13.44
CA GLU A 27 10.62 -6.03 14.25
C GLU A 27 9.41 -5.69 13.37
N ALA A 28 9.61 -4.94 12.29
CA ALA A 28 8.55 -4.68 11.31
C ALA A 28 8.00 -5.98 10.71
N HIS A 29 8.87 -6.95 10.39
CA HIS A 29 8.50 -8.27 9.90
C HIS A 29 7.62 -9.03 10.90
N LEU A 30 8.02 -9.07 12.17
CA LEU A 30 7.28 -9.75 13.24
C LEU A 30 5.91 -9.12 13.45
N MET A 31 5.83 -7.78 13.50
CA MET A 31 4.58 -7.04 13.67
C MET A 31 3.62 -7.28 12.50
N ALA A 32 4.08 -7.21 11.25
CA ALA A 32 3.23 -7.46 10.08
C ALA A 32 2.80 -8.93 10.01
N THR A 33 3.66 -9.87 10.40
CA THR A 33 3.30 -11.29 10.50
C THR A 33 2.20 -11.50 11.54
N ALA A 34 2.26 -10.82 12.69
CA ALA A 34 1.21 -10.86 13.69
C ALA A 34 -0.13 -10.33 13.15
N GLN A 35 -0.11 -9.26 12.34
CA GLN A 35 -1.31 -8.73 11.68
C GLN A 35 -1.91 -9.71 10.66
N VAL A 36 -1.08 -10.42 9.88
CA VAL A 36 -1.57 -11.51 9.00
C VAL A 36 -2.29 -12.57 9.83
N ASN A 37 -1.71 -12.99 10.96
CA ASN A 37 -2.31 -14.00 11.83
C ASN A 37 -3.61 -13.50 12.45
N TYR A 38 -3.68 -12.23 12.84
CA TYR A 38 -4.91 -11.60 13.31
C TYR A 38 -6.01 -11.66 12.25
N TYR A 39 -5.75 -11.22 11.01
CA TYR A 39 -6.76 -11.26 9.94
C TYR A 39 -7.25 -12.69 9.65
N ARG A 40 -6.37 -13.68 9.73
CA ARG A 40 -6.75 -15.10 9.57
C ARG A 40 -7.63 -15.61 10.70
N SER A 41 -7.53 -15.03 11.90
CA SER A 41 -8.37 -15.39 13.06
C SER A 41 -9.77 -14.76 13.03
N CYS A 42 -9.98 -13.70 12.24
CA CYS A 42 -11.22 -12.91 12.22
C CYS A 42 -12.38 -13.53 11.41
N ASP A 43 -12.30 -14.80 11.00
CA ASP A 43 -13.25 -15.44 10.05
C ASP A 43 -13.45 -14.63 8.74
N LEU A 44 -12.44 -13.84 8.37
CA LEU A 44 -12.47 -13.02 7.17
C LEU A 44 -11.93 -13.82 5.99
N GLN A 45 -12.73 -13.98 4.93
CA GLN A 45 -12.25 -14.62 3.72
C GLN A 45 -11.16 -13.76 3.05
N LEU A 46 -9.94 -14.28 3.03
CA LEU A 46 -8.82 -13.66 2.33
C LEU A 46 -8.73 -14.17 0.88
N ILE A 47 -8.83 -13.25 -0.07
CA ILE A 47 -8.76 -13.54 -1.51
C ILE A 47 -7.29 -13.43 -1.95
N GLY A 48 -6.74 -14.55 -2.40
CA GLY A 48 -5.35 -14.67 -2.82
C GLY A 48 -5.15 -14.79 -4.33
N ASP A 49 -6.19 -14.85 -5.16
CA ASP A 49 -6.04 -14.95 -6.61
C ASP A 49 -7.32 -14.54 -7.35
N GLN A 50 -7.26 -14.55 -8.69
CA GLN A 50 -8.38 -14.19 -9.55
C GLN A 50 -9.54 -15.19 -9.46
N ALA A 51 -9.26 -16.48 -9.26
CA ALA A 51 -10.29 -17.50 -9.14
C ALA A 51 -11.12 -17.31 -7.86
N GLY A 52 -10.45 -17.03 -6.74
CA GLY A 52 -11.06 -16.70 -5.46
C GLY A 52 -11.88 -15.40 -5.53
N LEU A 53 -11.39 -14.39 -6.25
CA LEU A 53 -12.15 -13.16 -6.49
C LEU A 53 -13.42 -13.43 -7.31
N ALA A 54 -13.30 -14.18 -8.41
CA ALA A 54 -14.43 -14.53 -9.27
C ALA A 54 -15.47 -15.37 -8.51
N ALA A 55 -15.03 -16.33 -7.70
CA ALA A 55 -15.91 -17.14 -6.86
C ALA A 55 -16.64 -16.29 -5.80
N TYR A 56 -15.94 -15.36 -5.14
CA TYR A 56 -16.57 -14.43 -4.21
C TYR A 56 -17.60 -13.54 -4.89
N ALA A 57 -17.26 -12.96 -6.05
CA ALA A 57 -18.17 -12.09 -6.80
C ALA A 57 -19.43 -12.84 -7.26
N LYS A 58 -19.28 -14.06 -7.81
CA LYS A 58 -20.40 -14.90 -8.26
C LYS A 58 -21.30 -15.32 -7.09
N GLY A 59 -20.73 -15.58 -5.92
CA GLY A 59 -21.43 -16.06 -4.73
C GLY A 59 -21.71 -14.98 -3.68
N TRP A 60 -21.66 -13.70 -4.06
CA TRP A 60 -21.78 -12.60 -3.11
C TRP A 60 -23.15 -12.59 -2.42
N LYS A 61 -23.15 -12.34 -1.11
CA LYS A 61 -24.36 -12.20 -0.28
C LYS A 61 -24.19 -11.03 0.67
N LYS A 62 -25.28 -10.33 0.97
CA LYS A 62 -25.30 -9.25 1.98
C LYS A 62 -24.73 -9.77 3.30
N GLY A 63 -23.84 -9.00 3.92
CA GLY A 63 -23.20 -9.34 5.21
C GLY A 63 -21.95 -10.22 5.09
N ARG A 64 -21.63 -10.78 3.90
CA ARG A 64 -20.41 -11.58 3.71
C ARG A 64 -19.25 -10.72 3.21
N LEU A 65 -18.23 -10.56 4.04
CA LEU A 65 -17.04 -9.77 3.72
C LEU A 65 -15.90 -10.65 3.22
N ALA A 66 -15.11 -10.09 2.31
CA ALA A 66 -13.83 -10.63 1.90
C ALA A 66 -12.82 -9.50 1.70
N ALA A 67 -11.54 -9.84 1.85
CA ALA A 67 -10.45 -8.88 1.74
C ALA A 67 -9.27 -9.43 0.94
N VAL A 68 -8.54 -8.53 0.31
CA VAL A 68 -7.22 -8.82 -0.26
C VAL A 68 -6.17 -8.24 0.69
N LEU A 69 -5.12 -8.99 0.99
CA LEU A 69 -4.05 -8.49 1.85
C LEU A 69 -3.18 -7.47 1.10
N LEU A 70 -3.06 -6.29 1.71
CA LEU A 70 -2.27 -5.16 1.24
C LEU A 70 -1.19 -4.85 2.28
N MET A 71 0.06 -4.68 1.87
CA MET A 71 1.12 -4.15 2.73
C MET A 71 1.34 -2.67 2.44
N GLU A 72 1.15 -1.83 3.45
CA GLU A 72 1.29 -0.38 3.37
C GLU A 72 2.60 0.03 4.05
N GLY A 73 3.61 0.35 3.24
CA GLY A 73 4.99 0.47 3.68
C GLY A 73 5.70 -0.89 3.69
N ALA A 74 6.73 -1.05 2.86
CA ALA A 74 7.37 -2.35 2.62
C ALA A 74 8.47 -2.73 3.63
N ASP A 75 8.66 -1.97 4.71
CA ASP A 75 9.70 -2.26 5.72
C ASP A 75 9.63 -3.66 6.37
N PRO A 76 8.46 -4.31 6.53
CA PRO A 76 8.38 -5.72 6.96
C PRO A 76 9.04 -6.73 6.02
N ILE A 77 9.30 -6.37 4.76
CA ILE A 77 10.10 -7.18 3.85
C ILE A 77 11.56 -6.90 4.16
N GLU A 78 12.24 -7.77 4.90
CA GLU A 78 13.63 -7.54 5.30
C GLU A 78 14.54 -7.49 4.08
N THR A 79 14.32 -8.42 3.13
CA THR A 79 15.00 -8.48 1.83
C THR A 79 14.04 -8.85 0.69
N PRO A 80 14.28 -8.38 -0.55
CA PRO A 80 13.43 -8.72 -1.71
C PRO A 80 13.25 -10.22 -1.98
N SER A 81 14.16 -11.08 -1.51
CA SER A 81 14.04 -12.55 -1.65
C SER A 81 12.91 -13.13 -0.80
N GLN A 82 12.53 -12.48 0.30
CA GLN A 82 11.42 -12.90 1.17
C GLN A 82 10.04 -12.73 0.52
N LEU A 83 9.95 -12.07 -0.63
CA LEU A 83 8.66 -11.78 -1.24
C LEU A 83 7.83 -13.05 -1.51
N GLY A 84 8.46 -14.16 -1.87
CA GLY A 84 7.77 -15.44 -2.03
C GLY A 84 7.03 -15.85 -0.75
N ALA A 85 7.68 -15.73 0.40
CA ALA A 85 7.09 -16.06 1.69
C ALA A 85 5.95 -15.10 2.08
N TRP A 86 6.00 -13.84 1.64
CA TRP A 86 4.88 -12.90 1.82
C TRP A 86 3.70 -13.20 0.89
N THR A 87 3.96 -13.62 -0.35
CA THR A 87 2.89 -14.09 -1.24
C THR A 87 2.26 -15.39 -0.74
N ASP A 88 3.03 -16.31 -0.16
CA ASP A 88 2.49 -17.54 0.43
C ASP A 88 1.64 -17.24 1.67
N ARG A 89 1.92 -16.14 2.37
CA ARG A 89 1.06 -15.61 3.45
C ARG A 89 -0.24 -14.96 2.94
N GLY A 90 -0.33 -14.67 1.64
CA GLY A 90 -1.52 -14.12 0.98
C GLY A 90 -1.41 -12.66 0.56
N VAL A 91 -0.27 -11.99 0.77
CA VAL A 91 -0.06 -10.60 0.32
C VAL A 91 -0.14 -10.53 -1.20
N ARG A 92 -0.92 -9.59 -1.73
CA ARG A 92 -1.10 -9.39 -3.19
C ARG A 92 -0.90 -7.95 -3.65
N ILE A 93 -0.91 -7.00 -2.73
CA ILE A 93 -0.71 -5.58 -3.02
C ILE A 93 0.37 -5.07 -2.08
N ILE A 94 1.32 -4.30 -2.60
CA ILE A 94 2.37 -3.66 -1.80
C ILE A 94 2.51 -2.21 -2.22
N GLY A 95 2.33 -1.31 -1.26
CA GLY A 95 2.79 0.07 -1.32
C GLY A 95 4.19 0.17 -0.73
N PRO A 96 5.24 0.48 -1.52
CA PRO A 96 6.61 0.56 -1.01
C PRO A 96 6.80 1.64 0.07
N ALA A 97 5.92 2.64 0.11
CA ALA A 97 6.00 3.81 0.96
C ALA A 97 4.82 3.94 1.94
N TRP A 98 5.03 4.73 2.99
CA TRP A 98 4.00 5.42 3.78
C TRP A 98 4.50 6.85 4.00
N GLY A 99 5.34 7.04 5.01
CA GLY A 99 6.44 8.01 4.93
C GLY A 99 7.59 7.41 4.11
N ALA A 100 8.81 7.93 4.28
CA ALA A 100 9.99 7.25 3.73
C ALA A 100 10.15 5.87 4.40
N THR A 101 10.49 4.86 3.61
CA THR A 101 10.85 3.50 4.04
C THR A 101 12.28 3.20 3.57
N ARG A 102 12.80 2.00 3.85
CA ARG A 102 14.08 1.57 3.25
C ARG A 102 14.01 1.40 1.72
N TYR A 103 12.81 1.37 1.15
CA TYR A 103 12.56 1.08 -0.26
C TYR A 103 12.23 2.32 -1.10
N SER A 104 11.61 3.34 -0.50
CA SER A 104 11.03 4.46 -1.24
C SER A 104 10.92 5.71 -0.38
N GLY A 105 11.08 6.88 -1.02
CA GLY A 105 10.52 8.13 -0.51
C GLY A 105 8.99 8.08 -0.45
N GLY A 106 8.41 8.85 0.47
CA GLY A 106 6.96 8.82 0.72
C GLY A 106 6.40 10.14 1.24
N THR A 107 5.16 10.10 1.75
CA THR A 107 4.43 11.28 2.22
C THR A 107 5.16 11.96 3.39
N GLY A 108 5.34 13.28 3.31
CA GLY A 108 6.07 14.08 4.30
C GLY A 108 7.57 13.79 4.35
N ALA A 109 8.09 12.91 3.49
CA ALA A 109 9.49 12.51 3.43
C ALA A 109 9.86 12.15 1.98
N PRO A 110 9.90 13.17 1.08
CA PRO A 110 10.05 12.96 -0.35
C PRO A 110 11.41 12.33 -0.70
N GLY A 111 11.44 11.65 -1.85
CA GLY A 111 12.62 10.99 -2.39
C GLY A 111 12.25 9.99 -3.47
N GLY A 112 13.25 9.50 -4.19
CA GLY A 112 13.12 8.45 -5.20
C GLY A 112 12.99 7.05 -4.62
N LEU A 113 13.02 6.05 -5.51
CA LEU A 113 13.26 4.67 -5.12
C LEU A 113 14.72 4.50 -4.70
N THR A 114 14.95 3.67 -3.68
CA THR A 114 16.31 3.21 -3.35
C THR A 114 16.71 2.06 -4.28
N GLU A 115 18.00 1.70 -4.30
CA GLU A 115 18.46 0.48 -4.98
C GLU A 115 17.69 -0.76 -4.48
N LEU A 116 17.46 -0.83 -3.16
CA LEU A 116 16.64 -1.89 -2.56
C LEU A 116 15.17 -1.83 -3.06
N GLY A 117 14.63 -0.62 -3.26
CA GLY A 117 13.34 -0.35 -3.91
C GLY A 117 13.23 -0.94 -5.31
N HIS A 118 14.23 -0.69 -6.16
CA HIS A 118 14.28 -1.27 -7.51
C HIS A 118 14.34 -2.80 -7.48
N GLN A 119 15.10 -3.38 -6.55
CA GLN A 119 15.16 -4.83 -6.37
C GLN A 119 13.82 -5.42 -5.90
N LEU A 120 13.12 -4.72 -5.01
CA LEU A 120 11.78 -5.10 -4.56
C LEU A 120 10.79 -5.10 -5.72
N LEU A 121 10.76 -4.05 -6.53
CA LEU A 121 9.91 -4.00 -7.74
C LEU A 121 10.23 -5.16 -8.69
N LYS A 122 11.50 -5.49 -8.90
CA LYS A 122 11.87 -6.65 -9.72
C LYS A 122 11.31 -7.95 -9.13
N ALA A 123 11.33 -8.11 -7.81
CA ALA A 123 10.75 -9.28 -7.12
C ALA A 123 9.22 -9.30 -7.25
N MET A 124 8.56 -8.16 -6.99
CA MET A 124 7.10 -7.98 -7.09
C MET A 124 6.59 -8.38 -8.47
N ARG A 125 7.28 -7.96 -9.52
CA ARG A 125 6.94 -8.35 -10.90
C ARG A 125 7.00 -9.86 -11.13
N ARG A 126 8.04 -10.55 -10.61
CA ARG A 126 8.17 -12.01 -10.74
C ARG A 126 7.07 -12.77 -9.99
N LYS A 127 6.50 -12.18 -8.96
CA LYS A 127 5.46 -12.77 -8.11
C LYS A 127 4.05 -12.22 -8.42
N HIS A 128 3.90 -11.43 -9.49
CA HIS A 128 2.64 -10.84 -9.90
C HIS A 128 1.93 -10.03 -8.79
N VAL A 129 2.71 -9.38 -7.93
CA VAL A 129 2.21 -8.50 -6.88
C VAL A 129 1.86 -7.14 -7.49
N ILE A 130 0.74 -6.56 -7.07
CA ILE A 130 0.30 -5.23 -7.53
C ILE A 130 1.10 -4.15 -6.81
N LEU A 131 1.63 -3.20 -7.57
CA LEU A 131 2.25 -1.99 -7.04
C LEU A 131 1.17 -0.97 -6.69
N ASP A 132 1.10 -0.58 -5.42
CA ASP A 132 0.28 0.54 -4.95
C ASP A 132 1.12 1.81 -4.84
N LEU A 133 0.69 2.85 -5.54
CA LEU A 133 1.36 4.16 -5.60
C LEU A 133 0.91 5.08 -4.47
N SER A 134 -0.12 4.70 -3.72
CA SER A 134 -0.54 5.44 -2.53
C SER A 134 0.65 5.65 -1.60
N HIS A 135 0.78 6.85 -1.06
CA HIS A 135 1.89 7.33 -0.24
C HIS A 135 3.26 7.52 -0.92
N MET A 136 3.50 7.00 -2.13
CA MET A 136 4.78 7.22 -2.81
C MET A 136 4.97 8.69 -3.16
N ALA A 137 6.18 9.21 -2.96
CA ALA A 137 6.53 10.54 -3.41
C ALA A 137 6.65 10.60 -4.93
N ASP A 138 6.45 11.77 -5.53
CA ASP A 138 6.45 11.94 -7.00
C ASP A 138 7.69 11.39 -7.69
N GLN A 139 8.87 11.62 -7.09
CA GLN A 139 10.12 11.10 -7.64
C GLN A 139 10.13 9.56 -7.65
N ALA A 140 9.71 8.92 -6.55
CA ALA A 140 9.60 7.46 -6.50
C ALA A 140 8.55 6.91 -7.48
N VAL A 141 7.44 7.63 -7.70
CA VAL A 141 6.44 7.29 -8.71
C VAL A 141 7.05 7.35 -10.11
N ALA A 142 7.82 8.39 -10.42
CA ALA A 142 8.51 8.52 -11.70
C ALA A 142 9.53 7.37 -11.92
N ASP A 143 10.35 7.07 -10.91
CA ASP A 143 11.32 5.95 -10.94
C ASP A 143 10.61 4.60 -11.14
N ALA A 144 9.47 4.41 -10.47
CA ALA A 144 8.64 3.22 -10.64
C ALA A 144 8.06 3.16 -12.06
N PHE A 145 7.53 4.24 -12.61
CA PHE A 145 7.01 4.25 -13.98
C PHE A 145 8.07 3.97 -15.04
N ALA A 146 9.32 4.38 -14.81
CA ALA A 146 10.43 4.09 -15.71
C ALA A 146 10.70 2.58 -15.83
N THR A 147 10.56 1.81 -14.74
CA THR A 147 11.02 0.41 -14.67
C THR A 147 9.91 -0.63 -14.53
N TRP A 148 8.81 -0.29 -13.85
CA TRP A 148 7.70 -1.18 -13.57
C TRP A 148 6.81 -1.37 -14.80
N ARG A 149 6.51 -2.64 -15.12
CA ARG A 149 5.64 -3.06 -16.23
C ARG A 149 4.55 -4.04 -15.78
N GLY A 150 4.32 -4.14 -14.47
CA GLY A 150 3.26 -4.98 -13.88
C GLY A 150 1.97 -4.20 -13.62
N PRO A 151 0.99 -4.82 -12.95
CA PRO A 151 -0.24 -4.13 -12.54
C PRO A 151 0.05 -3.00 -11.55
N ILE A 152 -0.66 -1.88 -11.69
CA ILE A 152 -0.54 -0.70 -10.83
C ILE A 152 -1.90 -0.26 -10.31
N MET A 153 -1.89 0.35 -9.13
CA MET A 153 -3.04 1.05 -8.57
C MET A 153 -2.59 2.20 -7.67
N ALA A 154 -3.51 3.08 -7.34
CA ALA A 154 -3.44 3.90 -6.12
C ALA A 154 -4.66 3.53 -5.28
N SER A 155 -4.47 2.71 -4.25
CA SER A 155 -5.55 2.16 -3.42
C SER A 155 -6.40 3.22 -2.70
N HIS A 156 -5.80 4.35 -2.29
CA HIS A 156 -6.49 5.42 -1.58
C HIS A 156 -5.80 6.77 -1.79
N SER A 157 -6.08 7.47 -2.88
CA SER A 157 -5.47 8.78 -3.20
C SER A 157 -6.46 9.66 -3.95
N ASN A 158 -6.37 10.99 -3.79
CA ASN A 158 -7.21 11.94 -4.52
C ASN A 158 -6.37 12.78 -5.50
N ALA A 159 -7.03 13.65 -6.27
CA ALA A 159 -6.38 14.50 -7.26
C ALA A 159 -5.77 15.74 -6.61
N ARG A 160 -4.49 16.00 -6.90
CA ARG A 160 -3.76 17.18 -6.41
C ARG A 160 -4.31 18.50 -6.93
N GLU A 161 -4.94 18.47 -8.11
CA GLU A 161 -5.63 19.64 -8.67
C GLU A 161 -6.82 20.11 -7.83
N ILE A 162 -7.46 19.20 -7.06
CA ILE A 162 -8.62 19.52 -6.22
C ILE A 162 -8.18 19.92 -4.82
N VAL A 163 -7.30 19.12 -4.21
CA VAL A 163 -6.72 19.41 -2.89
C VAL A 163 -5.20 19.30 -3.03
N PRO A 164 -4.44 20.39 -2.89
CA PRO A 164 -2.98 20.34 -2.96
C PRO A 164 -2.37 19.52 -1.82
N GLY A 165 -1.31 18.77 -2.12
CA GLY A 165 -0.57 17.98 -1.14
C GLY A 165 0.32 16.94 -1.80
N ASP A 166 1.44 16.63 -1.15
CA ASP A 166 2.38 15.57 -1.58
C ASP A 166 1.78 14.16 -1.48
N ARG A 167 0.73 13.99 -0.66
CA ARG A 167 -0.06 12.78 -0.59
C ARG A 167 -0.98 12.56 -1.80
N GLN A 168 -1.24 13.59 -2.60
CA GLN A 168 -2.23 13.58 -3.67
C GLN A 168 -1.58 13.28 -5.02
N LEU A 169 -2.30 12.64 -5.94
CA LEU A 169 -1.76 12.27 -7.25
C LEU A 169 -1.72 13.47 -8.20
N THR A 170 -0.65 13.58 -8.99
CA THR A 170 -0.63 14.46 -10.16
C THR A 170 -1.56 13.95 -11.25
N SER A 171 -2.02 14.86 -12.11
CA SER A 171 -2.82 14.51 -13.29
C SER A 171 -2.08 13.54 -14.20
N ASP A 172 -0.76 13.70 -14.35
CA ASP A 172 0.09 12.76 -15.10
C ASP A 172 0.09 11.36 -14.48
N SER A 173 0.15 11.27 -13.15
CA SER A 173 0.09 9.98 -12.45
C SER A 173 -1.26 9.30 -12.66
N VAL A 174 -2.36 10.06 -12.56
CA VAL A 174 -3.71 9.54 -12.80
C VAL A 174 -3.86 9.08 -14.26
N ALA A 175 -3.39 9.88 -15.23
CA ALA A 175 -3.43 9.54 -16.64
C ALA A 175 -2.62 8.27 -16.93
N GLU A 176 -1.44 8.13 -16.35
CA GLU A 176 -0.60 6.94 -16.53
C GLU A 176 -1.21 5.68 -15.88
N ILE A 177 -1.82 5.81 -14.70
CA ILE A 177 -2.58 4.71 -14.08
C ILE A 177 -3.71 4.26 -15.00
N ALA A 178 -4.51 5.19 -15.52
CA ALA A 178 -5.62 4.90 -16.42
C ALA A 178 -5.13 4.25 -17.72
N ARG A 179 -4.06 4.79 -18.33
CA ARG A 179 -3.47 4.27 -19.57
C ARG A 179 -3.01 2.81 -19.42
N ARG A 180 -2.57 2.39 -18.22
CA ARG A 180 -2.17 1.01 -17.94
C ARG A 180 -3.32 0.10 -17.48
N GLY A 181 -4.57 0.58 -17.50
CA GLY A 181 -5.72 -0.15 -17.00
C GLY A 181 -5.69 -0.36 -15.48
N GLY A 182 -4.96 0.49 -14.75
CA GLY A 182 -4.93 0.48 -13.30
C GLY A 182 -6.17 1.13 -12.69
N MET A 183 -6.15 1.26 -11.36
CA MET A 183 -7.26 1.81 -10.59
C MET A 183 -6.79 2.91 -9.64
N VAL A 184 -7.61 3.95 -9.47
CA VAL A 184 -7.47 4.94 -8.38
C VAL A 184 -8.67 4.79 -7.46
N GLY A 185 -8.44 4.42 -6.20
CA GLY A 185 -9.42 4.43 -5.13
C GLY A 185 -9.41 5.79 -4.45
N VAL A 186 -10.57 6.42 -4.32
CA VAL A 186 -10.73 7.73 -3.67
C VAL A 186 -10.59 7.58 -2.15
N SER A 187 -9.74 8.41 -1.55
CA SER A 187 -9.58 8.49 -0.09
C SER A 187 -10.62 9.42 0.52
N PHE A 188 -11.35 8.91 1.51
CA PHE A 188 -12.32 9.71 2.28
C PHE A 188 -11.72 10.32 3.56
N TYR A 189 -10.40 10.30 3.71
CA TYR A 189 -9.76 10.98 4.84
C TYR A 189 -9.94 12.50 4.73
N GLY A 190 -10.36 13.15 5.81
CA GLY A 190 -10.77 14.56 5.81
C GLY A 190 -9.77 15.51 5.16
N HIS A 191 -8.50 15.37 5.52
CA HIS A 191 -7.40 16.19 4.98
C HIS A 191 -7.13 15.95 3.50
N HIS A 192 -7.67 14.88 2.89
CA HIS A 192 -7.56 14.62 1.45
C HIS A 192 -8.76 15.16 0.64
N LEU A 193 -9.84 15.58 1.30
CA LEU A 193 -11.11 15.94 0.64
C LEU A 193 -11.38 17.44 0.55
N ARG A 194 -10.74 18.26 1.40
CA ARG A 194 -10.98 19.71 1.42
C ARG A 194 -9.67 20.46 1.66
N ALA A 195 -9.54 21.61 0.99
CA ALA A 195 -8.45 22.55 1.25
C ALA A 195 -8.64 23.36 2.56
N SER A 196 -9.88 23.45 3.06
CA SER A 196 -10.25 24.16 4.31
C SER A 196 -11.56 23.64 4.93
N GLY A 197 -11.78 23.93 6.22
CA GLY A 197 -12.99 23.57 7.00
C GLY A 197 -12.78 22.44 8.02
N THR A 198 -13.73 22.25 8.95
CA THR A 198 -13.69 21.18 9.97
C THR A 198 -14.36 19.90 9.49
N THR A 199 -13.75 18.75 9.80
CA THR A 199 -14.42 17.45 9.72
C THR A 199 -15.12 17.15 11.03
N SER A 200 -16.45 17.03 11.01
CA SER A 200 -17.18 16.37 12.09
C SER A 200 -17.04 14.86 11.91
N ALA A 201 -16.29 14.20 12.79
CA ALA A 201 -16.48 12.78 13.00
C ALA A 201 -17.80 12.63 13.78
N SER A 202 -18.87 12.25 13.08
CA SER A 202 -20.10 11.77 13.73
C SER A 202 -19.93 10.30 14.12
#